data_AF-A0A1I6LRS8-F1
#
_entry.id   AF-A0A1I6LRS8-F1
#
_cell.length_a   1.000
_cell.length_b   1.000
_cell.length_c   1.000
_cell.angle_alpha   90.00
_cell.angle_beta   90.00
_cell.angle_gamma   90.00
#
_symmetry.space_group_name_H-M   'P 1'
#
loop_
_entity.id
_entity.type
_entity.pdbx_description
1 polymer ?
#
loop_
_entity_poly.entity_id
_entity_poly.type
_entity_poly.pdbx_seq_one_letter_code
_entity_poly.pdbx_strand_id
1 'polypeptide(L)'
;MTVERGERRRLTNAEQYRLRALRRAGSLADLVPLTGVDSEHAAYFAAKRIWNELRTKELAASGGSDSGLPGNSVAIDDTEFHVHGITHADTDAERRFLRAHVARLVADDAAVFCEQGVRSMYFADFDAVCEMDDYRWAMAEREALEESSRVADVLTPGFDSLSEDVESFTDRLRTRVFSLIESDAAVEQNAVRRALGDVASSLLTNKESMATGEDFESFRKRRLAAANPAYLPDLQRYYERRFLPQPVEREWLRRHDPELELVTHARNERMADYALYHADDADEVHLVVGAAHQPGVTYYLEQHRDGNRDLSGFEPIP
;
A
#
# COMPACT_ATOMS: atom_id res chain seq x y z
N MET A 1 41.62 -5.11 -0.61
CA MET A 1 40.51 -4.34 -0.01
C MET A 1 39.45 -5.32 0.41
N THR A 2 39.42 -5.60 1.71
CA THR A 2 38.52 -6.55 2.34
C THR A 2 37.15 -5.89 2.43
N VAL A 3 36.16 -6.45 1.74
CA VAL A 3 34.75 -6.07 1.95
C VAL A 3 34.40 -6.52 3.35
N GLU A 4 34.26 -5.59 4.29
CA GLU A 4 33.63 -5.86 5.58
C GLU A 4 32.23 -6.38 5.29
N ARG A 5 32.05 -7.70 5.39
CA ARG A 5 30.74 -8.31 5.54
C ARG A 5 30.19 -7.79 6.85
N GLY A 6 29.42 -6.70 6.80
CA GLY A 6 28.67 -6.22 7.95
C GLY A 6 27.92 -7.39 8.57
N GLU A 7 28.21 -7.68 9.84
CA GLU A 7 27.51 -8.71 10.59
C GLU A 7 26.01 -8.48 10.42
N ARG A 8 25.30 -9.48 9.89
CA ARG A 8 23.83 -9.51 9.91
C ARG A 8 23.40 -9.58 11.37
N ARG A 9 23.30 -8.41 12.01
CA ARG A 9 23.01 -8.29 13.42
C ARG A 9 21.56 -8.68 13.64
N ARG A 10 21.33 -9.91 14.09
CA ARG A 10 20.01 -10.41 14.48
C ARG A 10 19.45 -9.53 15.59
N LEU A 11 18.12 -9.34 15.59
CA LEU A 11 17.42 -8.65 16.67
C LEU A 11 17.71 -9.33 18.01
N THR A 12 18.07 -8.54 19.02
CA THR A 12 18.13 -8.96 20.43
C THR A 12 16.73 -9.30 20.96
N ASN A 13 16.64 -10.01 22.10
CA ASN A 13 15.34 -10.36 22.70
C ASN A 13 14.49 -9.12 23.04
N ALA A 14 15.12 -8.04 23.51
CA ALA A 14 14.44 -6.79 23.79
C ALA A 14 13.89 -6.14 22.52
N GLU A 15 14.69 -6.12 21.45
CA GLU A 15 14.27 -5.62 20.14
C GLU A 15 13.15 -6.47 19.52
N GLN A 16 13.20 -7.80 19.66
CA GLN A 16 12.12 -8.70 19.23
C GLN A 16 10.84 -8.48 20.03
N TYR A 17 10.93 -8.33 21.35
CA TYR A 17 9.78 -7.99 22.19
C TYR A 17 9.18 -6.65 21.76
N ARG A 18 10.03 -5.66 21.50
CA ARG A 18 9.60 -4.34 21.07
C ARG A 18 8.93 -4.34 19.70
N LEU A 19 9.49 -5.07 18.74
CA LEU A 19 8.89 -5.21 17.41
C LEU A 19 7.55 -5.93 17.47
N ARG A 20 7.43 -6.99 18.28
CA ARG A 20 6.16 -7.69 18.51
C ARG A 20 5.11 -6.80 19.16
N ALA A 21 5.51 -5.95 20.11
CA ALA A 21 4.60 -4.99 20.72
C ALA A 21 4.10 -3.95 19.70
N LEU A 22 5.00 -3.41 18.86
CA LEU A 22 4.59 -2.51 17.77
C LEU A 22 3.64 -3.19 16.79
N ARG A 23 3.90 -4.43 16.37
CA ARG A 23 3.02 -5.20 15.46
C ARG A 23 1.59 -5.37 15.97
N ARG A 24 1.41 -5.39 17.30
CA ARG A 24 0.12 -5.56 17.97
C ARG A 24 -0.62 -4.25 18.25
N ALA A 25 -0.02 -3.09 17.93
CA ALA A 25 -0.71 -1.82 18.10
C ALA A 25 -1.93 -1.76 17.17
N GLY A 26 -3.11 -1.59 17.76
CA GLY A 26 -4.38 -1.46 17.05
C GLY A 26 -4.83 -0.02 16.86
N SER A 27 -4.16 0.93 17.53
CA SER A 27 -4.48 2.35 17.50
C SER A 27 -3.26 3.25 17.71
N LEU A 28 -3.41 4.54 17.41
CA LEU A 28 -2.43 5.59 17.73
C LEU A 28 -2.20 5.70 19.23
N ALA A 29 -3.24 5.50 20.05
CA ALA A 29 -3.15 5.51 21.50
C ALA A 29 -2.21 4.42 22.03
N ASP A 30 -2.19 3.24 21.40
CA ASP A 30 -1.28 2.14 21.77
C ASP A 30 0.19 2.51 21.60
N LEU A 31 0.51 3.45 20.70
CA LEU A 31 1.89 3.88 20.45
C LEU A 31 2.47 4.75 21.57
N VAL A 32 1.63 5.48 22.30
CA VAL A 32 2.04 6.38 23.39
C VAL A 32 2.85 5.63 24.47
N PRO A 33 2.32 4.58 25.14
CA PRO A 33 3.06 3.85 26.15
C PRO A 33 4.23 3.06 25.56
N LEU A 34 4.18 2.69 24.28
CA LEU A 34 5.32 2.09 23.62
C LEU A 34 6.44 3.13 23.57
N THR A 35 6.25 4.24 22.89
CA THR A 35 7.31 5.22 22.62
C THR A 35 7.74 6.05 23.82
N GLY A 36 6.91 6.17 24.86
CA GLY A 36 7.19 6.97 26.06
C GLY A 36 7.11 8.48 25.82
N VAL A 37 6.37 8.91 24.78
CA VAL A 37 6.12 10.32 24.48
C VAL A 37 4.66 10.66 24.79
N ASP A 38 4.38 11.95 25.04
CA ASP A 38 3.13 12.37 25.68
C ASP A 38 1.93 12.61 24.72
N SER A 39 2.10 12.40 23.41
CA SER A 39 1.01 12.58 22.44
C SER A 39 1.02 11.52 21.34
N GLU A 40 -0.16 11.20 20.83
CA GLU A 40 -0.36 10.27 19.71
C GLU A 40 0.41 10.71 18.45
N HIS A 41 0.41 12.02 18.16
CA HIS A 41 1.13 12.59 17.03
C HIS A 41 2.64 12.37 17.16
N ALA A 42 3.23 12.68 18.32
CA ALA A 42 4.64 12.44 18.55
C ALA A 42 4.95 10.93 18.58
N ALA A 43 4.03 10.12 19.12
CA ALA A 43 4.17 8.68 19.22
C ALA A 43 4.19 8.01 17.83
N TYR A 44 3.36 8.48 16.89
CA TYR A 44 3.36 8.02 15.50
C TYR A 44 4.74 8.16 14.84
N PHE A 45 5.33 9.36 14.88
CA PHE A 45 6.65 9.59 14.28
C PHE A 45 7.78 8.89 15.05
N ALA A 46 7.70 8.81 16.38
CA ALA A 46 8.66 8.06 17.18
C ALA A 46 8.60 6.56 16.86
N ALA A 47 7.39 6.00 16.73
CA ALA A 47 7.16 4.62 16.36
C ALA A 47 7.68 4.34 14.95
N LYS A 48 7.46 5.22 13.95
CA LYS A 48 8.01 5.05 12.60
C LYS A 48 9.53 4.89 12.57
N ARG A 49 10.24 5.68 13.39
CA ARG A 49 11.71 5.57 13.48
C ARG A 49 12.13 4.22 14.07
N ILE A 50 11.53 3.83 15.20
CA ILE A 50 11.82 2.56 15.87
C ILE A 50 11.48 1.37 14.96
N TRP A 51 10.30 1.41 14.33
CA TRP A 51 9.82 0.40 13.40
C TRP A 51 10.80 0.22 12.23
N ASN A 52 11.19 1.30 11.57
CA ASN A 52 12.11 1.24 10.43
C ASN A 52 13.46 0.63 10.83
N GLU A 53 13.99 0.96 12.01
CA GLU A 53 15.23 0.37 12.52
C GLU A 53 15.08 -1.15 12.75
N LEU A 54 14.03 -1.56 13.47
CA LEU A 54 13.81 -2.96 13.82
C LEU A 54 13.48 -3.82 12.60
N ARG A 55 12.61 -3.35 11.69
CA ARG A 55 12.30 -4.03 10.43
C ARG A 55 13.51 -4.12 9.53
N THR A 56 14.37 -3.10 9.47
CA THR A 56 15.61 -3.18 8.69
C THR A 56 16.51 -4.32 9.18
N LYS A 57 16.67 -4.48 10.50
CA LYS A 57 17.46 -5.58 11.10
C LYS A 57 16.81 -6.94 10.83
N GLU A 58 15.49 -7.04 11.00
CA GLU A 58 14.74 -8.27 10.77
C GLU A 58 14.83 -8.74 9.31
N LEU A 59 14.52 -7.87 8.35
CA LEU A 59 14.50 -8.20 6.93
C LEU A 59 15.90 -8.42 6.35
N ALA A 60 16.95 -7.85 6.95
CA ALA A 60 18.33 -8.18 6.59
C ALA A 60 18.75 -9.59 7.04
N ALA A 61 18.11 -10.12 8.10
CA ALA A 61 18.35 -11.47 8.59
C ALA A 61 17.62 -12.53 7.76
N SER A 62 16.43 -12.21 7.25
CA SER A 62 15.70 -13.01 6.25
C SER A 62 16.41 -12.93 4.90
N GLY A 63 17.23 -13.94 4.59
CA GLY A 63 17.87 -14.05 3.28
C GLY A 63 16.82 -13.97 2.16
N GLY A 64 17.12 -13.24 1.08
CA GLY A 64 16.26 -13.26 -0.09
C GLY A 64 16.50 -14.54 -0.87
N SER A 65 15.47 -15.37 -1.04
CA SER A 65 15.40 -16.42 -2.05
C SER A 65 13.94 -16.61 -2.40
N ASP A 66 13.60 -16.41 -3.68
CA ASP A 66 13.17 -17.52 -4.52
C ASP A 66 13.09 -17.10 -5.99
N SER A 67 13.17 -18.10 -6.87
CA SER A 67 12.98 -17.97 -8.32
C SER A 67 11.49 -17.80 -8.64
N GLY A 68 10.88 -16.73 -8.16
CA GLY A 68 9.46 -16.48 -8.28
C GLY A 68 9.13 -14.98 -8.30
N LEU A 69 7.82 -14.69 -8.35
CA LEU A 69 7.34 -13.32 -8.20
C LEU A 69 7.54 -12.92 -6.72
N PRO A 70 8.28 -11.84 -6.40
CA PRO A 70 8.54 -11.50 -5.00
C PRO A 70 7.25 -11.15 -4.27
N GLY A 71 7.10 -11.60 -3.03
CA GLY A 71 5.90 -11.38 -2.25
C GLY A 71 6.02 -11.85 -0.81
N ASN A 72 4.96 -11.63 -0.04
CA ASN A 72 4.75 -12.23 1.28
C ASN A 72 3.78 -13.40 1.12
N SER A 73 3.92 -14.42 1.96
CA SER A 73 3.03 -15.58 1.95
C SER A 73 2.33 -15.73 3.30
N VAL A 74 1.04 -16.05 3.26
CA VAL A 74 0.20 -16.32 4.43
C VAL A 74 -0.60 -17.59 4.14
N ALA A 75 -0.39 -18.64 4.94
CA ALA A 75 -1.24 -19.83 4.89
C ALA A 75 -2.48 -19.61 5.75
N ILE A 76 -3.67 -19.86 5.19
CA ILE A 76 -4.97 -19.82 5.85
C ILE A 76 -5.63 -21.17 5.59
N ASP A 77 -5.85 -21.95 6.66
CA ASP A 77 -6.26 -23.35 6.56
C ASP A 77 -5.34 -24.16 5.61
N ASP A 78 -5.89 -24.75 4.55
CA ASP A 78 -5.17 -25.54 3.55
C ASP A 78 -4.73 -24.71 2.31
N THR A 79 -5.04 -23.40 2.27
CA THR A 79 -4.74 -22.52 1.13
C THR A 79 -3.54 -21.61 1.41
N GLU A 80 -2.60 -21.54 0.47
CA GLU A 80 -1.47 -20.60 0.53
C GLU A 80 -1.76 -19.31 -0.26
N PHE A 81 -1.76 -18.17 0.42
CA PHE A 81 -1.93 -16.85 -0.20
C PHE A 81 -0.58 -16.16 -0.40
N HIS A 82 -0.29 -15.72 -1.62
CA HIS A 82 0.90 -14.96 -1.97
C HIS A 82 0.55 -13.54 -2.40
N VAL A 83 1.11 -12.54 -1.72
CA VAL A 83 0.88 -11.13 -2.00
C VAL A 83 2.10 -10.51 -2.65
N HIS A 84 1.99 -10.20 -3.93
CA HIS A 84 3.07 -9.70 -4.78
C HIS A 84 2.94 -8.19 -5.03
N GLY A 85 3.93 -7.43 -4.56
CA GLY A 85 3.99 -5.99 -4.75
C GLY A 85 4.66 -5.58 -6.07
N ILE A 86 3.95 -4.83 -6.92
CA ILE A 86 4.44 -4.32 -8.22
C ILE A 86 4.52 -2.78 -8.26
N THR A 87 5.03 -2.21 -9.34
CA THR A 87 5.22 -0.76 -9.45
C THR A 87 4.05 0.01 -10.05
N HIS A 88 3.16 -0.63 -10.81
CA HIS A 88 2.15 0.04 -11.66
C HIS A 88 2.77 1.08 -12.60
N ALA A 89 3.94 0.79 -13.17
CA ALA A 89 4.60 1.74 -14.06
C ALA A 89 4.26 1.52 -15.53
N ASP A 90 3.51 0.45 -15.84
CA ASP A 90 3.15 0.00 -17.19
C ASP A 90 4.33 0.00 -18.17
N THR A 91 5.46 -0.56 -17.74
CA THR A 91 6.64 -0.69 -18.60
C THR A 91 6.66 -2.06 -19.28
N ASP A 92 7.26 -2.13 -20.46
CA ASP A 92 7.49 -3.40 -21.15
C ASP A 92 8.31 -4.39 -20.32
N ALA A 93 9.23 -3.88 -19.50
CA ALA A 93 10.08 -4.71 -18.64
C ALA A 93 9.24 -5.38 -17.55
N GLU A 94 8.42 -4.61 -16.84
CA GLU A 94 7.50 -5.12 -15.83
C GLU A 94 6.45 -6.05 -16.46
N ARG A 95 5.84 -5.63 -17.58
CA ARG A 95 4.87 -6.44 -18.33
C ARG A 95 5.42 -7.82 -18.70
N ARG A 96 6.60 -7.89 -19.33
CA ARG A 96 7.22 -9.17 -19.69
C ARG A 96 7.50 -10.03 -18.46
N PHE A 97 8.01 -9.42 -17.39
CA PHE A 97 8.35 -10.12 -16.16
C PHE A 97 7.11 -10.70 -15.47
N LEU A 98 6.05 -9.90 -15.29
CA LEU A 98 4.80 -10.32 -14.67
C LEU A 98 4.12 -11.42 -15.48
N ARG A 99 3.96 -11.23 -16.79
CA ARG A 99 3.31 -12.21 -17.67
C ARG A 99 4.02 -13.56 -17.67
N ALA A 100 5.36 -13.58 -17.66
CA ALA A 100 6.12 -14.82 -17.60
C ALA A 100 5.94 -15.58 -16.26
N HIS A 101 5.68 -14.88 -15.16
CA HIS A 101 5.40 -15.52 -13.87
C HIS A 101 3.95 -15.95 -13.79
N VAL A 102 2.99 -15.06 -14.06
CA VAL A 102 1.56 -15.35 -14.00
C VAL A 102 1.15 -16.47 -14.96
N ALA A 103 1.75 -16.57 -16.15
CA ALA A 103 1.50 -17.69 -17.05
C ALA A 103 1.88 -19.05 -16.47
N ARG A 104 2.90 -19.11 -15.59
CA ARG A 104 3.26 -20.34 -14.89
C ARG A 104 2.26 -20.64 -13.76
N LEU A 105 1.93 -19.64 -12.95
CA LEU A 105 0.95 -19.77 -11.87
C LEU A 105 -0.40 -20.30 -12.39
N VAL A 106 -0.90 -19.72 -13.48
CA VAL A 106 -2.15 -20.18 -14.13
C VAL A 106 -2.00 -21.59 -14.72
N ALA A 107 -0.83 -21.96 -15.25
CA ALA A 107 -0.59 -23.31 -15.75
C ALA A 107 -0.51 -24.35 -14.63
N ASP A 108 -0.16 -23.92 -13.42
CA ASP A 108 -0.10 -24.71 -12.20
C ASP A 108 -1.45 -24.69 -11.43
N ASP A 109 -2.52 -24.19 -12.07
CA ASP A 109 -3.91 -24.12 -11.54
C ASP A 109 -4.10 -23.21 -10.33
N ALA A 110 -3.18 -22.26 -10.11
CA ALA A 110 -3.30 -21.27 -9.03
C ALA A 110 -4.31 -20.17 -9.41
N ALA A 111 -5.10 -19.71 -8.44
CA ALA A 111 -6.01 -18.59 -8.61
C ALA A 111 -5.23 -17.27 -8.59
N VAL A 112 -5.46 -16.37 -9.57
CA VAL A 112 -4.73 -15.11 -9.67
C VAL A 112 -5.69 -13.92 -9.65
N PHE A 113 -5.57 -13.11 -8.61
CA PHE A 113 -6.27 -11.84 -8.44
C PHE A 113 -5.31 -10.67 -8.62
N CYS A 114 -5.80 -9.55 -9.15
CA CYS A 114 -5.00 -8.34 -9.29
C CYS A 114 -5.80 -7.09 -8.91
N GLU A 115 -5.08 -6.08 -8.43
CA GLU A 115 -5.65 -4.77 -8.11
C GLU A 115 -6.35 -4.15 -9.34
N GLN A 116 -7.46 -3.46 -9.11
CA GLN A 116 -8.19 -2.80 -10.19
C GLN A 116 -7.28 -1.86 -11.02
N GLY A 117 -7.32 -2.01 -12.35
CA GLY A 117 -6.45 -1.37 -13.34
C GLY A 117 -5.24 -2.23 -13.78
N VAL A 118 -4.78 -3.17 -12.95
CA VAL A 118 -3.60 -4.00 -13.26
C VAL A 118 -3.90 -4.98 -14.40
N ARG A 119 -5.12 -5.51 -14.46
CA ARG A 119 -5.52 -6.48 -15.51
C ARG A 119 -5.41 -5.86 -16.90
N SER A 120 -6.02 -4.70 -17.12
CA SER A 120 -5.96 -4.01 -18.43
C SER A 120 -4.53 -3.62 -18.79
N MET A 121 -3.70 -3.23 -17.81
CA MET A 121 -2.29 -2.92 -18.02
C MET A 121 -1.50 -4.14 -18.45
N TYR A 122 -1.59 -5.30 -17.79
CA TYR A 122 -0.62 -6.39 -18.01
C TYR A 122 -1.21 -7.72 -18.50
N PHE A 123 -2.50 -7.95 -18.31
CA PHE A 123 -3.14 -9.27 -18.38
C PHE A 123 -4.47 -9.26 -19.14
N ALA A 124 -4.70 -8.29 -20.03
CA ALA A 124 -5.98 -8.12 -20.72
C ALA A 124 -6.44 -9.38 -21.48
N ASP A 125 -5.49 -10.18 -21.95
CA ASP A 125 -5.66 -11.45 -22.68
C ASP A 125 -5.55 -12.71 -21.79
N PHE A 126 -5.52 -12.56 -20.46
CA PHE A 126 -5.52 -13.67 -19.52
C PHE A 126 -6.92 -13.74 -18.87
N ASP A 127 -7.76 -14.64 -19.36
CA ASP A 127 -9.11 -14.85 -18.82
C ASP A 127 -9.08 -15.41 -17.39
N ALA A 128 -8.03 -16.16 -17.04
CA ALA A 128 -7.82 -16.73 -15.70
C ALA A 128 -7.35 -15.70 -14.65
N VAL A 129 -7.00 -14.46 -15.05
CA VAL A 129 -6.63 -13.41 -14.11
C VAL A 129 -7.86 -12.56 -13.81
N CYS A 130 -8.27 -12.56 -12.54
CA CYS A 130 -9.42 -11.81 -12.05
C CYS A 130 -8.97 -10.43 -11.51
N GLU A 131 -9.76 -9.41 -11.79
CA GLU A 131 -9.57 -8.07 -11.27
C GLU A 131 -10.45 -7.89 -10.03
N MET A 132 -9.87 -7.45 -8.92
CA MET A 132 -10.61 -7.17 -7.69
C MET A 132 -11.47 -5.91 -7.86
N ASP A 133 -12.48 -5.76 -7.01
CA ASP A 133 -13.38 -4.59 -7.00
C ASP A 133 -12.92 -3.46 -6.08
N ASP A 134 -11.67 -3.50 -5.66
CA ASP A 134 -11.15 -2.72 -4.54
C ASP A 134 -11.24 -1.20 -4.78
N TYR A 135 -11.00 -0.74 -6.01
CA TYR A 135 -11.12 0.68 -6.34
C TYR A 135 -12.58 1.10 -6.54
N ARG A 136 -13.42 0.29 -7.22
CA ARG A 136 -14.87 0.56 -7.31
C ARG A 136 -15.51 0.67 -5.93
N TRP A 137 -15.13 -0.21 -5.01
CA TRP A 137 -15.54 -0.14 -3.61
C TRP A 137 -15.08 1.15 -2.94
N ALA A 138 -13.81 1.51 -3.06
CA ALA A 138 -13.31 2.75 -2.44
C ALA A 138 -14.03 4.01 -2.97
N MET A 139 -14.43 4.02 -4.24
CA MET A 139 -15.19 5.12 -4.82
C MET A 139 -16.62 5.18 -4.28
N ALA A 140 -17.30 4.04 -4.13
CA ALA A 140 -18.63 3.98 -3.54
C ALA A 140 -18.64 4.44 -2.06
N GLU A 141 -17.63 4.02 -1.28
CA GLU A 141 -17.46 4.48 0.11
C GLU A 141 -17.18 5.98 0.19
N ARG A 142 -16.40 6.52 -0.76
CA ARG A 142 -16.13 7.96 -0.82
C ARG A 142 -17.39 8.75 -1.12
N GLU A 143 -18.20 8.31 -2.07
CA GLU A 143 -19.49 8.95 -2.39
C GLU A 143 -20.42 8.95 -1.17
N ALA A 144 -20.52 7.84 -0.44
CA ALA A 144 -21.30 7.76 0.79
C ALA A 144 -20.77 8.69 1.91
N LEU A 145 -19.44 8.87 2.00
CA LEU A 145 -18.82 9.80 2.94
C LEU A 145 -19.15 11.26 2.58
N GLU A 146 -19.05 11.65 1.31
CA GLU A 146 -19.41 12.99 0.83
C GLU A 146 -20.88 13.32 1.13
N GLU A 147 -21.80 12.37 0.90
CA GLU A 147 -23.21 12.53 1.21
C GLU A 147 -23.45 12.73 2.72
N SER A 148 -22.75 11.95 3.55
CA SER A 148 -22.83 12.06 5.01
C SER A 148 -22.32 13.40 5.54
N SER A 149 -21.21 13.90 4.99
CA SER A 149 -20.66 15.22 5.32
C SER A 149 -21.62 16.34 4.92
N ARG A 150 -22.21 16.29 3.72
CA ARG A 150 -23.21 17.27 3.27
C ARG A 150 -24.43 17.31 4.20
N VAL A 151 -24.89 16.16 4.69
CA VAL A 151 -25.99 16.10 5.67
C VAL A 151 -25.57 16.68 7.03
N ALA A 152 -24.35 16.42 7.48
CA ALA A 152 -23.82 16.98 8.73
C ALA A 152 -23.67 18.52 8.68
N ASP A 153 -23.23 19.06 7.54
CA ASP A 153 -23.09 20.51 7.31
C ASP A 153 -24.45 21.22 7.31
N VAL A 154 -25.46 20.59 6.71
CA VAL A 154 -26.85 21.09 6.74
C VAL A 154 -27.41 21.12 8.17
N LEU A 155 -27.00 20.19 9.03
CA LEU A 155 -27.43 20.10 10.42
C LEU A 155 -26.60 20.98 11.37
N THR A 156 -25.43 21.47 10.95
CA THR A 156 -24.48 22.21 11.79
C THR A 156 -23.89 23.43 11.07
N PRO A 157 -24.67 24.49 10.80
CA PRO A 157 -24.16 25.65 10.08
C PRO A 157 -23.25 26.49 11.00
N GLY A 158 -21.92 26.48 10.80
CA GLY A 158 -21.07 27.42 11.54
C GLY A 158 -19.54 27.31 11.57
N PHE A 159 -18.86 26.46 10.80
CA PHE A 159 -17.40 26.27 10.96
C PHE A 159 -16.57 26.31 9.64
N ASP A 160 -16.90 27.18 8.68
CA ASP A 160 -16.31 27.12 7.32
C ASP A 160 -15.08 28.00 7.01
N SER A 161 -14.64 28.94 7.84
CA SER A 161 -13.72 29.97 7.28
C SER A 161 -12.20 29.67 7.31
N LEU A 162 -11.77 28.43 7.59
CA LEU A 162 -10.33 28.07 7.62
C LEU A 162 -9.97 26.72 6.94
N SER A 163 -10.95 25.90 6.56
CA SER A 163 -10.75 24.63 5.83
C SER A 163 -10.75 24.80 4.31
N GLU A 164 -11.50 25.76 3.78
CA GLU A 164 -11.69 25.97 2.33
C GLU A 164 -10.39 26.24 1.55
N ASP A 165 -9.39 26.85 2.18
CA ASP A 165 -8.09 27.14 1.53
C ASP A 165 -7.19 25.90 1.40
N VAL A 166 -7.36 24.90 2.27
CA VAL A 166 -6.59 23.64 2.25
C VAL A 166 -7.29 22.61 1.36
N GLU A 167 -8.61 22.53 1.42
CA GLU A 167 -9.43 21.69 0.55
C GLU A 167 -9.34 22.14 -0.91
N SER A 168 -9.45 23.43 -1.22
CA SER A 168 -9.35 23.89 -2.62
C SER A 168 -7.96 23.67 -3.24
N PHE A 169 -6.90 23.58 -2.43
CA PHE A 169 -5.56 23.25 -2.89
C PHE A 169 -5.38 21.74 -3.12
N THR A 170 -5.95 20.92 -2.24
CA THR A 170 -5.88 19.46 -2.30
C THR A 170 -6.78 18.92 -3.41
N ASP A 171 -7.94 19.54 -3.63
CA ASP A 171 -8.84 19.28 -4.76
C ASP A 171 -8.23 19.67 -6.10
N ARG A 172 -7.51 20.80 -6.18
CA ARG A 172 -6.77 21.14 -7.42
C ARG A 172 -5.65 20.16 -7.72
N LEU A 173 -5.00 19.61 -6.68
CA LEU A 173 -3.95 18.59 -6.82
C LEU A 173 -4.56 17.25 -7.26
N ARG A 174 -5.62 16.79 -6.57
CA ARG A 174 -6.40 15.59 -6.90
C ARG A 174 -6.97 15.69 -8.30
N THR A 175 -7.71 16.75 -8.63
CA THR A 175 -8.36 16.95 -9.93
C THR A 175 -7.34 16.93 -11.07
N ARG A 176 -6.15 17.51 -10.90
CA ARG A 176 -5.11 17.47 -11.95
C ARG A 176 -4.46 16.11 -12.11
N VAL A 177 -4.27 15.36 -11.02
CA VAL A 177 -3.73 13.99 -11.07
C VAL A 177 -4.76 13.04 -11.70
N PHE A 178 -6.03 13.15 -11.32
CA PHE A 178 -7.13 12.34 -11.87
C PHE A 178 -7.44 12.72 -13.33
N SER A 179 -7.47 14.01 -13.70
CA SER A 179 -7.69 14.42 -15.10
C SER A 179 -6.58 13.96 -16.05
N LEU A 180 -5.38 13.70 -15.53
CA LEU A 180 -4.25 13.16 -16.30
C LEU A 180 -4.33 11.64 -16.49
N ILE A 181 -4.99 10.93 -15.58
CA ILE A 181 -5.24 9.49 -15.67
C ILE A 181 -6.41 9.22 -16.62
N GLU A 182 -7.37 10.15 -16.70
CA GLU A 182 -8.53 10.04 -17.59
C GLU A 182 -8.27 10.51 -19.03
N SER A 183 -7.20 11.27 -19.29
CA SER A 183 -6.87 11.71 -20.65
C SER A 183 -6.08 10.64 -21.42
N ASP A 184 -6.80 9.75 -22.11
CA ASP A 184 -6.27 8.75 -23.06
C ASP A 184 -5.73 9.39 -24.36
N ALA A 185 -4.73 10.27 -24.25
CA ALA A 185 -4.10 10.86 -25.42
C ALA A 185 -2.58 10.89 -25.27
N ALA A 186 -1.90 10.34 -26.27
CA ALA A 186 -0.46 10.26 -26.49
C ALA A 186 0.26 11.63 -26.57
N VAL A 187 0.05 12.51 -25.59
CA VAL A 187 0.63 13.85 -25.51
C VAL A 187 1.80 13.82 -24.52
N GLU A 188 2.98 13.66 -25.13
CA GLU A 188 4.34 13.87 -24.62
C GLU A 188 4.57 13.72 -23.09
N GLN A 189 5.31 12.66 -22.74
CA GLN A 189 5.96 12.46 -21.42
C GLN A 189 6.67 13.71 -20.85
N ASN A 190 7.03 14.68 -21.69
CA ASN A 190 7.63 15.95 -21.27
C ASN A 190 6.64 16.93 -20.62
N ALA A 191 5.36 16.91 -20.98
CA ALA A 191 4.31 17.71 -20.35
C ALA A 191 3.97 17.17 -18.95
N VAL A 192 3.85 15.84 -18.83
CA VAL A 192 3.70 15.12 -17.55
C VAL A 192 4.88 15.42 -16.61
N ARG A 193 6.11 15.41 -17.13
CA ARG A 193 7.32 15.69 -16.34
C ARG A 193 7.41 17.16 -15.89
N ARG A 194 6.90 18.12 -16.68
CA ARG A 194 6.82 19.52 -16.27
C ARG A 194 5.71 19.76 -15.26
N ALA A 195 4.52 19.17 -15.44
CA ALA A 195 3.43 19.30 -14.49
C ALA A 195 3.79 18.71 -13.11
N LEU A 196 4.42 17.53 -13.07
CA LEU A 196 4.98 16.96 -11.84
C LEU A 196 6.15 17.78 -11.27
N GLY A 197 6.98 18.38 -12.14
CA GLY A 197 8.06 19.27 -11.73
C GLY A 197 7.56 20.58 -11.10
N ASP A 198 6.51 21.17 -11.64
CA ASP A 198 5.89 22.41 -11.14
C ASP A 198 5.11 22.15 -9.85
N VAL A 199 4.43 21.00 -9.74
CA VAL A 199 3.78 20.56 -8.49
C VAL A 199 4.80 20.26 -7.40
N ALA A 200 5.90 19.57 -7.74
CA ALA A 200 7.00 19.35 -6.80
C ALA A 200 7.65 20.69 -6.40
N SER A 201 7.81 21.63 -7.32
CA SER A 201 8.41 22.94 -7.03
C SER A 201 7.51 23.85 -6.19
N SER A 202 6.17 23.79 -6.38
CA SER A 202 5.21 24.52 -5.52
C SER A 202 5.03 23.89 -4.14
N LEU A 203 5.16 22.55 -4.04
CA LEU A 203 5.23 21.84 -2.74
C LEU A 203 6.52 22.18 -1.98
N LEU A 204 7.65 22.28 -2.68
CA LEU A 204 8.95 22.62 -2.10
C LEU A 204 9.01 24.05 -1.54
N THR A 205 8.18 24.96 -2.04
CA THR A 205 8.23 26.37 -1.65
C THR A 205 7.38 26.73 -0.43
N ASN A 206 6.49 25.85 0.06
CA ASN A 206 5.53 26.26 1.11
C ASN A 206 5.36 25.35 2.34
N LYS A 207 6.12 24.24 2.48
CA LYS A 207 6.28 23.52 3.76
C LYS A 207 7.69 22.92 3.87
N GLU A 208 8.62 23.68 4.44
CA GLU A 208 9.98 23.21 4.72
C GLU A 208 9.99 22.05 5.72
N SER A 209 10.62 20.95 5.29
CA SER A 209 11.40 19.94 6.06
C SER A 209 10.89 18.51 6.28
N MET A 210 9.69 18.09 5.83
CA MET A 210 9.31 16.65 5.90
C MET A 210 8.87 16.00 4.58
N ALA A 211 8.63 16.77 3.52
CA ALA A 211 8.22 16.26 2.21
C ALA A 211 9.39 15.96 1.23
N THR A 212 10.65 15.97 1.68
CA THR A 212 11.80 16.20 0.76
C THR A 212 12.87 15.10 0.69
N GLY A 213 12.65 13.91 1.25
CA GLY A 213 13.61 12.79 1.14
C GLY A 213 12.98 11.40 0.97
N GLU A 214 11.90 11.13 1.69
CA GLU A 214 11.26 9.79 1.67
C GLU A 214 10.45 9.56 0.41
N ASP A 215 9.70 10.57 -0.05
CA ASP A 215 8.99 10.55 -1.33
C ASP A 215 10.00 10.32 -2.46
N PHE A 216 11.13 11.06 -2.43
CA PHE A 216 12.22 10.88 -3.39
C PHE A 216 12.76 9.45 -3.41
N GLU A 217 12.97 8.83 -2.25
CA GLU A 217 13.42 7.43 -2.17
C GLU A 217 12.39 6.44 -2.69
N SER A 218 11.10 6.63 -2.41
CA SER A 218 10.02 5.79 -2.97
C SER A 218 9.95 5.91 -4.50
N PHE A 219 10.00 7.13 -5.03
CA PHE A 219 10.05 7.40 -6.47
C PHE A 219 11.29 6.80 -7.12
N ARG A 220 12.46 6.95 -6.50
CA ARG A 220 13.72 6.38 -6.98
C ARG A 220 13.64 4.86 -7.06
N LYS A 221 13.17 4.19 -6.01
CA LYS A 221 13.02 2.73 -5.96
C LYS A 221 11.99 2.23 -6.96
N ARG A 222 10.84 2.89 -7.05
CA ARG A 222 9.80 2.57 -8.04
C ARG A 222 10.33 2.70 -9.46
N ARG A 223 11.06 3.77 -9.78
CA ARG A 223 11.67 3.97 -11.09
C ARG A 223 12.71 2.91 -11.43
N LEU A 224 13.54 2.51 -10.45
CA LEU A 224 14.52 1.43 -10.64
C LEU A 224 13.83 0.09 -10.91
N ALA A 225 12.79 -0.25 -10.12
CA ALA A 225 12.03 -1.48 -10.29
C ALA A 225 11.21 -1.52 -11.59
N ALA A 226 10.64 -0.38 -12.00
CA ALA A 226 9.95 -0.23 -13.26
C ALA A 226 10.86 -0.45 -14.47
N ALA A 227 12.12 0.02 -14.38
CA ALA A 227 13.12 -0.20 -15.43
C ALA A 227 13.70 -1.62 -15.40
N ASN A 228 13.80 -2.22 -14.22
CA ASN A 228 14.34 -3.57 -14.00
C ASN A 228 13.60 -4.26 -12.84
N PRO A 229 12.69 -5.20 -13.13
CA PRO A 229 11.89 -5.91 -12.12
C PRO A 229 12.70 -6.69 -11.08
N ALA A 230 14.00 -6.93 -11.31
CA ALA A 230 14.89 -7.49 -10.30
C ALA A 230 15.00 -6.63 -9.02
N TYR A 231 14.61 -5.35 -9.08
CA TYR A 231 14.55 -4.46 -7.91
C TYR A 231 13.19 -4.45 -7.19
N LEU A 232 12.19 -5.24 -7.64
CA LEU A 232 10.91 -5.37 -6.92
C LEU A 232 11.06 -5.82 -5.46
N PRO A 233 11.93 -6.79 -5.10
CA PRO A 233 12.16 -7.15 -3.70
C PRO A 233 12.62 -5.96 -2.84
N ASP A 234 13.48 -5.09 -3.39
CA ASP A 234 13.99 -3.91 -2.70
C ASP A 234 12.94 -2.79 -2.54
N LEU A 235 11.92 -2.78 -3.41
CA LEU A 235 10.76 -1.89 -3.31
C LEU A 235 9.76 -2.41 -2.28
N GLN A 236 9.45 -3.70 -2.28
CA GLN A 236 8.55 -4.30 -1.29
C GLN A 236 9.11 -4.16 0.13
N ARG A 237 10.38 -4.50 0.33
CA ARG A 237 11.11 -4.29 1.61
C ARG A 237 11.13 -2.82 2.05
N TYR A 238 11.07 -1.88 1.11
CA TYR A 238 10.99 -0.45 1.45
C TYR A 238 9.65 -0.12 2.10
N TYR A 239 8.53 -0.62 1.57
CA TYR A 239 7.22 -0.37 2.15
C TYR A 239 7.00 -1.11 3.47
N GLU A 240 7.50 -2.34 3.60
CA GLU A 240 7.43 -3.11 4.85
C GLU A 240 8.08 -2.41 6.06
N ARG A 241 9.18 -1.68 5.84
CA ARG A 241 9.86 -0.91 6.89
C ARG A 241 9.33 0.51 7.05
N ARG A 242 8.49 0.98 6.12
CA ARG A 242 7.99 2.36 6.10
C ARG A 242 6.62 2.49 6.75
N PHE A 243 5.75 1.52 6.51
CA PHE A 243 4.41 1.51 7.10
C PHE A 243 4.40 0.82 8.45
N LEU A 244 3.80 1.48 9.43
CA LEU A 244 3.36 0.88 10.69
C LEU A 244 2.24 -0.14 10.43
N PRO A 245 1.81 -0.92 11.44
CA PRO A 245 0.66 -1.81 11.27
C PRO A 245 -0.57 -1.09 10.72
N GLN A 246 -1.35 -1.80 9.88
CA GLN A 246 -2.45 -1.19 9.13
C GLN A 246 -3.47 -0.42 9.98
N PRO A 247 -3.92 -0.91 11.16
CA PRO A 247 -4.89 -0.17 11.96
C PRO A 247 -4.39 1.23 12.32
N VAL A 248 -3.10 1.35 12.64
CA VAL A 248 -2.46 2.61 13.00
C VAL A 248 -2.29 3.54 11.79
N GLU A 249 -1.85 3.01 10.63
CA GLU A 249 -1.73 3.83 9.41
C GLU A 249 -3.09 4.31 8.91
N ARG A 250 -4.11 3.45 8.99
CA ARG A 250 -5.50 3.82 8.66
C ARG A 250 -6.04 4.87 9.62
N GLU A 251 -5.89 4.69 10.92
CA GLU A 251 -6.35 5.68 11.89
C GLU A 251 -5.65 7.02 11.70
N TRP A 252 -4.34 7.01 11.45
CA TRP A 252 -3.60 8.23 11.12
C TRP A 252 -4.19 8.94 9.91
N LEU A 253 -4.34 8.25 8.78
CA LEU A 253 -4.88 8.87 7.57
C LEU A 253 -6.32 9.30 7.74
N ARG A 254 -7.18 8.49 8.34
CA ARG A 254 -8.58 8.85 8.58
C ARG A 254 -8.75 10.13 9.38
N ARG A 255 -7.84 10.43 10.30
CA ARG A 255 -7.87 11.68 11.07
C ARG A 255 -7.37 12.91 10.30
N HIS A 256 -6.66 12.74 9.17
CA HIS A 256 -6.02 13.83 8.43
C HIS A 256 -6.57 14.01 7.00
N ASP A 257 -6.90 12.92 6.31
CA ASP A 257 -7.48 12.86 4.97
C ASP A 257 -8.28 11.53 4.82
N PRO A 258 -9.56 11.51 5.25
CA PRO A 258 -10.42 10.33 5.19
C PRO A 258 -10.58 9.76 3.77
N GLU A 259 -10.67 10.62 2.77
CA GLU A 259 -10.79 10.17 1.38
C GLU A 259 -9.51 9.49 0.89
N LEU A 260 -8.34 10.04 1.26
CA LEU A 260 -7.06 9.42 0.92
C LEU A 260 -6.92 8.07 1.61
N GLU A 261 -7.37 7.93 2.86
CA GLU A 261 -7.43 6.65 3.56
C GLU A 261 -8.23 5.62 2.77
N LEU A 262 -9.41 5.99 2.28
CA LEU A 262 -10.28 5.12 1.49
C LEU A 262 -9.59 4.62 0.21
N VAL A 263 -9.02 5.53 -0.59
CA VAL A 263 -8.40 5.16 -1.89
C VAL A 263 -6.99 4.56 -1.75
N THR A 264 -6.47 4.43 -0.53
CA THR A 264 -5.15 3.83 -0.25
C THR A 264 -5.24 2.65 0.73
N HIS A 265 -5.21 2.91 2.04
CA HIS A 265 -5.06 1.88 3.05
C HIS A 265 -6.33 1.07 3.30
N ALA A 266 -7.52 1.65 3.14
CA ALA A 266 -8.78 0.92 3.31
C ALA A 266 -8.93 -0.19 2.26
N ARG A 267 -8.46 0.05 1.03
CA ARG A 267 -8.47 -0.96 -0.06
C ARG A 267 -7.71 -2.22 0.30
N ASN A 268 -6.73 -2.16 1.20
CA ASN A 268 -5.98 -3.34 1.61
C ASN A 268 -6.88 -4.40 2.26
N GLU A 269 -7.85 -3.95 3.07
CA GLU A 269 -8.86 -4.81 3.67
C GLU A 269 -9.73 -5.44 2.58
N ARG A 270 -10.22 -4.59 1.67
CA ARG A 270 -11.08 -5.01 0.57
C ARG A 270 -10.42 -6.04 -0.35
N MET A 271 -9.16 -5.84 -0.71
CA MET A 271 -8.39 -6.78 -1.54
C MET A 271 -8.21 -8.14 -0.85
N ALA A 272 -7.90 -8.15 0.46
CA ALA A 272 -7.73 -9.39 1.20
C ALA A 272 -9.05 -10.16 1.31
N ASP A 273 -10.15 -9.48 1.63
CA ASP A 273 -11.46 -10.12 1.71
C ASP A 273 -11.95 -10.61 0.35
N TYR A 274 -11.73 -9.83 -0.71
CA TYR A 274 -12.11 -10.22 -2.07
C TYR A 274 -11.39 -11.51 -2.48
N ALA A 275 -10.08 -11.59 -2.26
CA ALA A 275 -9.31 -12.77 -2.61
C ALA A 275 -9.72 -13.99 -1.77
N LEU A 276 -10.00 -13.81 -0.48
CA LEU A 276 -10.45 -14.91 0.39
C LEU A 276 -11.86 -15.38 0.00
N TYR A 277 -12.76 -14.45 -0.30
CA TYR A 277 -14.14 -14.76 -0.71
C TYR A 277 -14.20 -15.52 -2.03
N HIS A 278 -13.30 -15.21 -2.96
CA HIS A 278 -13.22 -15.83 -4.29
C HIS A 278 -12.12 -16.89 -4.42
N ALA A 279 -11.46 -17.28 -3.33
CA ALA A 279 -10.42 -18.32 -3.37
C ALA A 279 -10.97 -19.67 -3.86
N ASP A 280 -12.30 -19.88 -3.73
CA ASP A 280 -12.99 -21.11 -4.08
C ASP A 280 -12.27 -22.34 -3.47
N ASP A 281 -12.04 -23.40 -4.27
CA ASP A 281 -11.33 -24.62 -3.87
C ASP A 281 -9.82 -24.56 -4.25
N ALA A 282 -9.24 -23.36 -4.47
CA ALA A 282 -7.84 -23.25 -4.87
C ALA A 282 -6.88 -23.51 -3.70
N ASP A 283 -5.87 -24.36 -3.95
CA ASP A 283 -4.78 -24.61 -3.00
C ASP A 283 -3.81 -23.41 -2.89
N GLU A 284 -3.66 -22.66 -3.99
CA GLU A 284 -2.74 -21.52 -4.08
C GLU A 284 -3.43 -20.30 -4.69
N VAL A 285 -3.33 -19.15 -4.01
CA VAL A 285 -3.95 -17.89 -4.41
C VAL A 285 -2.90 -16.79 -4.48
N HIS A 286 -2.77 -16.11 -5.62
CA HIS A 286 -1.82 -15.03 -5.84
C HIS A 286 -2.52 -13.69 -6.03
N LEU A 287 -2.11 -12.69 -5.25
CA LEU A 287 -2.58 -11.31 -5.36
C LEU A 287 -1.47 -10.45 -5.96
N VAL A 288 -1.71 -9.86 -7.13
CA VAL A 288 -0.82 -8.88 -7.77
C VAL A 288 -1.31 -7.47 -7.48
N VAL A 289 -0.63 -6.78 -6.55
CA VAL A 289 -1.06 -5.48 -6.02
C VAL A 289 0.07 -4.45 -6.07
N GLY A 290 -0.24 -3.17 -5.94
CA GLY A 290 0.79 -2.14 -5.79
C GLY A 290 1.69 -2.44 -4.59
N ALA A 291 3.00 -2.22 -4.72
CA ALA A 291 3.96 -2.56 -3.67
C ALA A 291 3.69 -1.86 -2.34
N ALA A 292 2.98 -0.72 -2.34
CA ALA A 292 2.53 -0.05 -1.12
C ALA A 292 1.37 -0.77 -0.41
N HIS A 293 0.51 -1.49 -1.15
CA HIS A 293 -0.62 -2.25 -0.62
C HIS A 293 -0.18 -3.58 0.00
N GLN A 294 0.90 -4.18 -0.52
CA GLN A 294 1.35 -5.52 -0.12
C GLN A 294 1.46 -5.73 1.41
N PRO A 295 2.10 -4.86 2.22
CA PRO A 295 2.14 -5.05 3.67
C PRO A 295 0.77 -5.05 4.32
N GLY A 296 -0.18 -4.29 3.76
CA GLY A 296 -1.52 -4.19 4.31
C GLY A 296 -2.43 -5.34 3.98
N VAL A 297 -2.42 -5.78 2.73
CA VAL A 297 -3.12 -6.98 2.31
C VAL A 297 -2.61 -8.18 3.10
N THR A 298 -1.28 -8.29 3.26
CA THR A 298 -0.67 -9.33 4.11
C THR A 298 -1.23 -9.27 5.54
N TYR A 299 -1.28 -8.09 6.16
CA TYR A 299 -1.81 -7.91 7.51
C TYR A 299 -3.26 -8.43 7.64
N TYR A 300 -4.13 -8.13 6.68
CA TYR A 300 -5.54 -8.56 6.72
C TYR A 300 -5.71 -10.06 6.50
N LEU A 301 -4.90 -10.67 5.63
CA LEU A 301 -4.84 -12.14 5.51
C LEU A 301 -4.38 -12.79 6.82
N GLU A 302 -3.41 -12.20 7.51
CA GLU A 302 -3.01 -12.67 8.85
C GLU A 302 -4.13 -12.53 9.88
N GLN A 303 -4.99 -11.50 9.80
CA GLN A 303 -6.14 -11.38 10.69
C GLN A 303 -7.18 -12.48 10.46
N HIS A 304 -7.40 -12.88 9.21
CA HIS A 304 -8.25 -14.04 8.87
C HIS A 304 -7.62 -15.34 9.40
N ARG A 305 -6.34 -15.59 9.12
CA ARG A 305 -5.60 -16.76 9.67
C ARG A 305 -5.72 -16.87 11.18
N ASP A 306 -5.58 -15.75 11.88
CA ASP A 306 -5.55 -15.71 13.33
C ASP A 306 -6.97 -15.70 13.95
N GLY A 307 -8.03 -15.73 13.14
CA GLY A 307 -9.43 -15.73 13.60
C GLY A 307 -9.90 -14.39 14.18
N ASN A 308 -9.19 -13.30 13.91
CA ASN A 308 -9.54 -11.94 14.36
C ASN A 308 -10.43 -11.20 13.36
N ARG A 309 -10.65 -11.79 12.18
CA ARG A 309 -11.51 -11.29 11.11
C ARG A 309 -12.22 -12.47 10.45
N ASP A 310 -13.45 -12.24 10.01
CA ASP A 310 -14.19 -13.13 9.13
C ASP A 310 -14.77 -12.35 7.93
N LEU A 311 -15.42 -13.05 7.00
CA LEU A 311 -16.06 -12.46 5.83
C LEU A 311 -17.50 -11.99 6.09
N SER A 312 -17.92 -11.85 7.35
CA SER A 312 -19.29 -11.44 7.66
C SER A 312 -19.54 -10.01 7.17
N GLY A 313 -20.59 -9.85 6.36
CA GLY A 313 -20.94 -8.56 5.75
C GLY A 313 -20.13 -8.16 4.52
N PHE A 314 -19.23 -9.01 4.02
CA PHE A 314 -18.58 -8.77 2.75
C PHE A 314 -19.55 -9.06 1.59
N GLU A 315 -19.76 -8.05 0.74
CA GLU A 315 -20.52 -8.18 -0.51
C GLU A 315 -19.68 -7.61 -1.67
N PRO A 316 -19.42 -8.39 -2.75
CA PRO A 316 -18.77 -7.88 -3.95
C PRO A 316 -19.57 -6.76 -4.62
N ILE A 317 -18.85 -5.75 -5.11
CA ILE A 317 -19.43 -4.71 -5.96
C ILE A 317 -19.35 -5.20 -7.41
N PRO A 318 -20.47 -5.13 -8.16
CA PRO A 318 -20.55 -5.61 -9.54
C PRO A 318 -19.76 -4.77 -10.55
#